data_AF-A0A0L0CKP5-F1
#
_entry.id   AF-A0A0L0CKP5-F1
#
_cell.length_a   1.000
_cell.length_b   1.000
_cell.length_c   1.000
_cell.angle_alpha   90.00
_cell.angle_beta   90.00
_cell.angle_gamma   90.00
#
_symmetry.space_group_name_H-M   'P 1'
#
loop_
_entity.id
_entity.type
_entity.pdbx_description
1 polymer ?
#
loop_
_entity_poly.entity_id
_entity_poly.type
_entity_poly.pdbx_seq_one_letter_code
_entity_poly.pdbx_strand_id
1 'polypeptide(L)'
;MVKEFLYFICSTAKSKCNLEIPKPFKEGDIGLWRIINYESSTPTGCLFYVGKNKQDIILSELSKLNDIKTINVYEPETGEGKIDELSCSLPFVVYDCYLKSPNNTIYFPDGIRFDRQRFFGKCGFYNLPVIAGIWTCGSRGRDYDKEVIQNIEVVVKSKFGETLTQELKAKRGDTVELMCKSPFEEPISHCAFIDPQGGVHLVGTTNSIKSKGHIQYYGRGISLGECGIKITDINRDDYGQWKCEFIIYSGRLQSSFVMELKESESAYATSVGLGVGLTVIIVLILGVIIGTIFYRRRNLSARHNFASADPLELQARSVTPS
;
A
#
# COMPACT_ATOMS: atom_id res chain seq x y z
N MET A 1 7.93 -8.99 -28.93
CA MET A 1 7.19 -10.01 -28.17
C MET A 1 7.85 -11.33 -28.50
N VAL A 2 8.71 -11.80 -27.61
CA VAL A 2 9.43 -13.07 -27.79
C VAL A 2 8.41 -14.20 -27.66
N LYS A 3 8.40 -15.12 -28.62
CA LYS A 3 7.50 -16.27 -28.61
C LYS A 3 8.19 -17.46 -27.96
N GLU A 4 7.61 -17.95 -26.85
CA GLU A 4 8.03 -19.17 -26.16
C GLU A 4 7.00 -20.27 -26.43
N PHE A 5 7.45 -21.44 -26.88
CA PHE A 5 6.57 -22.60 -27.11
C PHE A 5 6.79 -23.64 -26.00
N LEU A 6 5.69 -24.07 -25.38
CA LEU A 6 5.71 -25.04 -24.29
C LEU A 6 5.53 -26.51 -24.75
N TYR A 7 5.11 -26.76 -25.99
CA TYR A 7 4.90 -28.12 -26.50
C TYR A 7 5.38 -28.27 -27.95
N PHE A 8 6.41 -29.09 -28.13
CA PHE A 8 6.81 -29.64 -29.42
C PHE A 8 6.31 -31.08 -29.53
N ILE A 9 5.97 -31.51 -30.75
CA ILE A 9 5.86 -32.93 -31.05
C ILE A 9 7.29 -33.49 -31.05
N CYS A 10 7.74 -33.89 -29.87
CA CYS A 10 9.03 -34.55 -29.70
C CYS A 10 8.85 -36.03 -30.07
N SER A 11 9.46 -36.47 -31.16
CA SER A 11 9.56 -37.91 -31.42
C SER A 11 10.62 -38.48 -30.49
N THR A 12 10.17 -39.06 -29.38
CA THR A 12 11.02 -39.68 -28.33
C THR A 12 11.96 -40.75 -28.88
N ALA A 13 11.67 -41.32 -30.06
CA ALA A 13 12.50 -42.33 -30.70
C ALA A 13 13.81 -41.80 -31.30
N LYS A 14 13.96 -40.49 -31.55
CA LYS A 14 15.13 -39.93 -32.27
C LYS A 14 15.76 -38.68 -31.66
N SER A 15 15.29 -38.18 -30.51
CA SER A 15 15.80 -36.93 -29.89
C SER A 15 15.83 -35.73 -30.87
N LYS A 16 14.85 -35.65 -31.78
CA LYS A 16 14.73 -34.56 -32.75
C LYS A 16 13.44 -33.79 -32.50
N CYS A 17 13.59 -32.48 -32.28
CA CYS A 17 12.49 -31.53 -32.24
C CYS A 17 12.43 -30.81 -33.59
N ASN A 18 11.29 -30.89 -34.28
CA ASN A 18 11.06 -30.19 -35.54
C ASN A 18 9.98 -29.13 -35.33
N LEU A 19 10.20 -27.94 -35.90
CA LEU A 19 9.21 -26.88 -36.00
C LEU A 19 8.97 -26.59 -37.48
N GLU A 20 7.72 -26.75 -37.92
CA GLU A 20 7.32 -26.40 -39.27
C GLU A 20 6.41 -25.17 -39.22
N ILE A 21 6.82 -24.10 -39.90
CA ILE A 21 6.04 -22.87 -40.02
C ILE A 21 5.61 -22.76 -41.49
N PRO A 22 4.29 -22.82 -41.79
CA PRO A 22 3.80 -22.79 -43.16
C PRO A 22 4.14 -21.46 -43.83
N LYS A 23 4.46 -21.50 -45.12
CA LYS A 23 4.69 -20.31 -45.95
C LYS A 23 3.38 -19.91 -46.69
N PRO A 24 3.13 -18.61 -46.91
CA PRO A 24 3.95 -17.46 -46.49
C PRO A 24 3.84 -17.20 -44.98
N PHE A 25 4.93 -16.69 -44.37
CA PHE A 25 4.93 -16.34 -42.95
C PHE A 25 3.94 -15.22 -42.67
N LYS A 26 3.11 -15.38 -41.64
CA LYS A 26 2.25 -14.30 -41.15
C LYS A 26 3.11 -13.29 -40.40
N GLU A 27 2.60 -12.07 -40.23
CA GLU A 27 3.31 -11.00 -39.48
C GLU A 27 3.73 -11.46 -38.08
N GLY A 28 2.87 -12.24 -37.41
CA GLY A 28 3.20 -12.82 -36.11
C GLY A 28 4.32 -13.87 -36.17
N ASP A 29 4.54 -14.58 -37.27
CA ASP A 29 5.51 -15.68 -37.34
C ASP A 29 6.96 -15.19 -37.44
N ILE A 30 7.14 -13.92 -37.79
CA ILE A 30 8.43 -13.28 -38.01
C ILE A 30 9.00 -12.78 -36.67
N GLY A 31 10.26 -13.12 -36.39
CA GLY A 31 10.95 -12.61 -35.20
C GLY A 31 11.86 -13.63 -34.52
N LEU A 32 12.11 -13.39 -33.23
CA LEU A 32 12.90 -14.27 -32.37
C LEU A 32 12.05 -15.37 -31.77
N TRP A 33 12.54 -16.60 -31.89
CA TRP A 33 11.93 -17.80 -31.34
C TRP A 33 12.89 -18.46 -30.36
N ARG A 34 12.35 -18.90 -29.22
CA ARG A 34 13.10 -19.59 -28.17
C ARG A 34 12.52 -20.98 -27.97
N ILE A 35 13.36 -22.00 -28.16
CA ILE A 35 13.00 -23.40 -27.88
C ILE A 35 13.62 -23.76 -26.54
N ILE A 36 12.81 -24.28 -25.62
CA ILE A 36 13.23 -24.68 -24.28
C ILE A 36 12.72 -26.10 -24.00
N ASN A 37 13.62 -26.98 -23.53
CA ASN A 37 13.29 -28.29 -23.00
C ASN A 37 13.42 -28.28 -21.47
N TYR A 38 12.32 -28.61 -20.78
CA TYR A 38 12.22 -28.67 -19.32
C TYR A 38 12.31 -30.10 -18.74
N GLU A 39 12.58 -31.12 -19.55
CA GLU A 39 12.73 -32.51 -19.09
C GLU A 39 13.90 -32.72 -18.10
N SER A 40 14.84 -31.78 -18.04
CA SER A 40 15.97 -31.80 -17.12
C SER A 40 15.80 -30.78 -15.99
N SER A 41 16.40 -31.06 -14.83
CA SER A 41 16.53 -30.11 -13.72
C SER A 41 17.19 -28.78 -14.11
N THR A 42 17.88 -28.74 -15.25
CA THR A 42 18.45 -27.54 -15.85
C THR A 42 17.99 -27.46 -17.31
N PRO A 43 17.12 -26.49 -17.65
CA PRO A 43 16.53 -26.43 -18.98
C PRO A 43 17.61 -26.20 -20.05
N THR A 44 17.42 -26.85 -21.19
CA THR A 44 18.27 -26.69 -22.39
C THR A 44 17.46 -26.06 -23.50
N GLY A 45 18.11 -25.53 -24.53
CA GLY A 45 17.38 -24.85 -25.59
C GLY A 45 18.26 -24.18 -26.63
N CYS A 46 17.61 -23.51 -27.58
CA CYS A 46 18.27 -22.69 -28.60
C CYS A 46 17.39 -21.55 -29.12
N LEU A 47 18.03 -20.57 -29.77
CA LEU A 47 17.38 -19.45 -30.45
C LEU A 47 17.27 -19.68 -31.95
N PHE A 48 16.15 -19.24 -32.53
CA PHE A 48 15.92 -19.20 -33.98
C PHE A 48 15.37 -17.84 -34.40
N TYR A 49 15.69 -17.44 -35.63
CA TYR A 49 15.32 -16.16 -36.20
C TYR A 49 14.55 -16.42 -37.49
N VAL A 50 13.32 -15.94 -37.56
CA VAL A 50 12.38 -16.25 -38.67
C VAL A 50 12.02 -14.99 -39.43
N GLY A 51 12.06 -15.07 -40.76
CA GLY A 51 11.48 -14.08 -41.69
C GLY A 51 12.30 -12.81 -41.97
N LYS A 52 13.25 -12.43 -41.12
CA LYS A 52 14.14 -11.26 -41.31
C LYS A 52 15.61 -11.63 -41.10
N ASN A 53 16.51 -10.70 -41.43
CA ASN A 53 17.92 -10.86 -41.10
C ASN A 53 18.08 -10.97 -39.56
N LYS A 54 18.97 -11.86 -39.12
CA LYS A 54 19.27 -12.10 -37.70
C LYS A 54 19.62 -10.80 -36.95
N GLN A 55 20.43 -9.93 -37.55
CA GLN A 55 20.88 -8.70 -36.92
C GLN A 55 19.73 -7.70 -36.71
N ASP A 56 18.85 -7.58 -37.69
CA ASP A 56 17.67 -6.71 -37.60
C ASP A 56 16.73 -7.18 -36.48
N ILE A 57 16.53 -8.50 -36.35
CA ILE A 57 15.73 -9.09 -35.28
C ILE A 57 16.37 -8.79 -33.92
N ILE A 58 17.68 -9.03 -33.77
CA ILE A 58 18.42 -8.74 -32.54
C ILE A 58 18.25 -7.28 -32.13
N LEU A 59 18.52 -6.33 -33.03
CA LEU A 59 18.41 -4.90 -32.74
C LEU A 59 16.97 -4.52 -32.34
N SER A 60 15.97 -5.08 -33.03
CA SER A 60 14.56 -4.83 -32.73
C SER A 60 14.10 -5.40 -31.38
N GLU A 61 14.67 -6.52 -30.92
CA GLU A 61 14.38 -7.07 -29.59
C GLU A 61 15.16 -6.33 -28.51
N LEU A 62 16.40 -5.91 -28.78
CA LEU A 62 17.19 -5.10 -27.84
C LEU A 62 16.52 -3.76 -27.53
N SER A 63 15.91 -3.10 -28.52
CA SER A 63 15.19 -1.84 -28.26
C SER A 63 13.97 -2.00 -27.34
N LYS A 64 13.48 -3.23 -27.15
CA LYS A 64 12.35 -3.54 -26.25
C LYS A 64 12.78 -3.86 -24.82
N LEU A 65 14.09 -3.96 -24.55
CA LEU A 65 14.62 -4.34 -23.23
C LEU A 65 14.72 -3.17 -22.23
N ASN A 66 14.31 -1.96 -22.62
CA ASN A 66 14.39 -0.78 -21.75
C ASN A 66 13.39 -0.81 -20.57
N ASP A 67 12.48 -1.78 -20.54
CA ASP A 67 11.52 -1.95 -19.46
C ASP A 67 12.21 -2.58 -18.24
N ILE A 68 12.14 -1.90 -17.09
CA ILE A 68 12.63 -2.43 -15.82
C ILE A 68 11.73 -3.61 -15.42
N LYS A 69 12.35 -4.78 -15.20
CA LYS A 69 11.62 -5.97 -14.72
C LYS A 69 11.46 -5.90 -13.21
N THR A 70 10.25 -5.76 -12.71
CA THR A 70 9.99 -5.82 -11.26
C THR A 70 9.79 -7.26 -10.81
N ILE A 71 10.46 -7.65 -9.72
CA ILE A 71 10.33 -8.95 -9.05
C ILE A 71 9.96 -8.69 -7.60
N ASN A 72 8.83 -9.27 -7.22
CA ASN A 72 8.27 -9.14 -5.88
C ASN A 72 8.74 -10.33 -5.04
N VAL A 73 9.39 -10.04 -3.92
CA VAL A 73 9.95 -11.03 -3.02
C VAL A 73 9.36 -10.86 -1.63
N TYR A 74 9.04 -11.99 -1.00
CA TYR A 74 8.57 -12.04 0.36
C TYR A 74 9.70 -12.47 1.28
N GLU A 75 9.95 -11.69 2.31
CA GLU A 75 10.91 -12.02 3.36
C GLU A 75 10.22 -11.99 4.71
N PRO A 76 9.87 -13.17 5.29
CA PRO A 76 9.26 -13.20 6.61
C PRO A 76 10.22 -12.62 7.66
N GLU A 77 9.67 -12.08 8.75
CA GLU A 77 10.46 -11.47 9.85
C GLU A 77 11.50 -12.43 10.48
N THR A 78 11.40 -13.73 10.22
CA THR A 78 12.39 -14.74 10.62
C THR A 78 13.71 -14.68 9.82
N GLY A 79 13.76 -13.92 8.72
CA GLY A 79 15.00 -13.62 7.98
C GLY A 79 15.56 -14.75 7.10
N GLU A 80 14.78 -15.80 6.82
CA GLU A 80 15.24 -16.95 6.04
C GLU A 80 14.94 -16.86 4.53
N GLY A 81 14.65 -15.66 4.02
CA GLY A 81 14.31 -15.45 2.61
C GLY A 81 15.48 -15.72 1.66
N LYS A 82 15.20 -16.34 0.51
CA LYS A 82 16.10 -16.40 -0.64
C LYS A 82 15.32 -16.10 -1.91
N ILE A 83 15.99 -15.46 -2.88
CA ILE A 83 15.45 -15.33 -4.22
C ILE A 83 15.84 -16.57 -5.01
N ASP A 84 14.83 -17.36 -5.40
CA ASP A 84 15.03 -18.64 -6.09
C ASP A 84 15.77 -18.47 -7.41
N GLU A 85 15.31 -17.52 -8.25
CA GLU A 85 15.93 -17.21 -9.53
C GLU A 85 15.79 -15.72 -9.87
N LEU A 86 16.90 -15.06 -10.17
CA LEU A 86 16.93 -13.84 -10.99
C LEU A 86 17.45 -14.20 -12.37
N SER A 87 16.79 -13.74 -13.42
CA SER A 87 17.23 -14.02 -14.78
C SER A 87 16.93 -12.96 -15.82
N CYS A 88 17.82 -12.95 -16.80
CA CYS A 88 17.90 -11.97 -17.88
C CYS A 88 17.82 -12.71 -19.21
N SER A 89 16.94 -12.27 -20.08
CA SER A 89 16.70 -12.90 -21.39
C SER A 89 17.22 -12.00 -22.49
N LEU A 90 18.04 -12.56 -23.38
CA LEU A 90 18.74 -11.86 -24.44
C LEU A 90 18.37 -12.44 -25.81
N PRO A 91 18.36 -11.63 -26.88
CA PRO A 91 17.98 -12.09 -28.20
C PRO A 91 19.11 -12.78 -28.97
N PHE A 92 20.17 -13.23 -28.30
CA PHE A 92 21.33 -13.87 -28.89
C PHE A 92 21.95 -14.91 -27.95
N VAL A 93 22.87 -15.73 -28.47
CA VAL A 93 23.62 -16.70 -27.68
C VAL A 93 24.59 -15.96 -26.77
N VAL A 94 24.48 -16.21 -25.48
CA VAL A 94 25.31 -15.53 -24.47
C VAL A 94 26.71 -16.14 -24.43
N TYR A 95 27.71 -15.28 -24.36
CA TYR A 95 29.09 -15.69 -24.14
C TYR A 95 29.44 -15.62 -22.65
N ASP A 96 29.10 -14.51 -22.01
CA ASP A 96 29.24 -14.30 -20.57
C ASP A 96 28.13 -13.40 -20.03
N CYS A 97 27.95 -13.49 -18.71
CA CYS A 97 27.11 -12.58 -17.97
C CYS A 97 27.45 -12.56 -16.49
N TYR A 98 27.02 -11.48 -15.84
CA TYR A 98 27.13 -11.29 -14.41
C TYR A 98 25.87 -10.59 -13.89
N LEU A 99 25.66 -10.70 -12.60
CA LEU A 99 24.60 -10.00 -11.89
C LEU A 99 25.23 -9.17 -10.79
N LYS A 100 24.90 -7.88 -10.75
CA LYS A 100 25.37 -6.94 -9.74
C LYS A 100 24.21 -6.56 -8.84
N SER A 101 24.35 -6.77 -7.54
CA SER A 101 23.35 -6.39 -6.54
C SER A 101 23.39 -4.89 -6.22
N PRO A 102 22.36 -4.38 -5.51
CA PRO A 102 22.33 -2.99 -5.03
C PRO A 102 23.54 -2.60 -4.15
N ASN A 103 24.13 -3.57 -3.43
CA ASN A 103 25.33 -3.36 -2.61
C ASN A 103 26.65 -3.49 -3.39
N ASN A 104 26.61 -3.52 -4.73
CA ASN A 104 27.74 -3.70 -5.64
C ASN A 104 28.45 -5.07 -5.57
N THR A 105 27.85 -6.08 -4.94
CA THR A 105 28.36 -7.46 -4.99
C THR A 105 28.09 -8.05 -6.37
N ILE A 106 29.07 -8.75 -6.94
CA ILE A 106 28.97 -9.36 -8.26
C ILE A 106 28.80 -10.87 -8.11
N TYR A 107 27.80 -11.39 -8.78
CA TYR A 107 27.45 -12.80 -8.84
C TYR A 107 27.68 -13.32 -10.26
N PHE A 108 28.18 -14.55 -10.34
CA PHE A 108 28.35 -15.28 -11.60
C PHE A 108 27.39 -16.46 -11.63
N PRO A 109 26.86 -16.82 -12.81
CA PRO A 109 25.98 -17.96 -12.92
C PRO A 109 26.76 -19.26 -12.67
N ASP A 110 26.05 -20.29 -12.20
CA ASP A 110 26.61 -21.63 -12.08
C ASP A 110 27.04 -22.15 -13.46
N GLY A 111 28.27 -22.67 -13.58
CA GLY A 111 28.86 -23.03 -14.87
C GLY A 111 28.05 -24.08 -15.65
N ILE A 112 27.56 -25.12 -14.97
CA ILE A 112 26.79 -26.20 -15.62
C ILE A 112 25.46 -25.67 -16.12
N ARG A 113 24.76 -24.87 -15.31
CA ARG A 113 23.50 -24.22 -15.70
C ARG A 113 23.71 -23.23 -16.84
N PHE A 114 24.72 -22.39 -16.73
CA PHE A 114 25.04 -21.37 -17.73
C PHE A 114 25.37 -21.98 -19.09
N ASP A 115 26.18 -23.03 -19.13
CA ASP A 115 26.57 -23.70 -20.38
C ASP A 115 25.36 -24.21 -21.17
N ARG A 116 24.27 -24.58 -20.48
CA ARG A 116 23.01 -25.00 -21.10
C ARG A 116 22.12 -23.81 -21.48
N GLN A 117 22.04 -22.80 -20.61
CA GLN A 117 21.15 -21.66 -20.75
C GLN A 117 21.60 -20.65 -21.80
N ARG A 118 22.91 -20.50 -21.99
CA ARG A 118 23.50 -19.52 -22.89
C ARG A 118 23.02 -19.68 -24.34
N PHE A 119 22.73 -20.92 -24.78
CA PHE A 119 22.34 -21.22 -26.16
C PHE A 119 20.94 -20.73 -26.51
N PHE A 120 20.06 -20.61 -25.53
CA PHE A 120 18.76 -20.00 -25.72
C PHE A 120 18.71 -18.56 -25.24
N GLY A 121 19.85 -17.91 -24.94
CA GLY A 121 19.87 -16.50 -24.59
C GLY A 121 19.33 -16.20 -23.19
N LYS A 122 19.65 -17.00 -22.18
CA LYS A 122 19.26 -16.75 -20.79
C LYS A 122 20.46 -16.77 -19.85
N CYS A 123 20.48 -15.84 -18.90
CA CYS A 123 21.37 -15.84 -17.75
C CYS A 123 20.55 -15.99 -16.48
N GLY A 124 20.64 -17.15 -15.83
CA GLY A 124 19.96 -17.43 -14.57
C GLY A 124 20.92 -17.46 -13.38
N PHE A 125 20.52 -16.80 -12.30
CA PHE A 125 21.22 -16.72 -11.03
C PHE A 125 20.30 -17.25 -9.94
N TYR A 126 20.80 -18.14 -9.09
CA TYR A 126 19.96 -18.92 -8.18
C TYR A 126 20.39 -18.76 -6.73
N ASN A 127 19.45 -18.96 -5.80
CA ASN A 127 19.68 -18.93 -4.35
C ASN A 127 20.34 -17.62 -3.88
N LEU A 128 19.85 -16.48 -4.38
CA LEU A 128 20.41 -15.17 -4.08
C LEU A 128 19.88 -14.63 -2.75
N PRO A 129 20.63 -13.76 -2.06
CA PRO A 129 20.13 -13.07 -0.88
C PRO A 129 18.98 -12.13 -1.26
N VAL A 130 18.03 -11.97 -0.35
CA VAL A 130 16.95 -11.00 -0.51
C VAL A 130 17.49 -9.61 -0.21
N ILE A 131 17.72 -8.81 -1.26
CA ILE A 131 18.17 -7.43 -1.15
C ILE A 131 17.26 -6.58 -2.02
N ALA A 132 16.52 -5.68 -1.39
CA ALA A 132 15.66 -4.73 -2.09
C ALA A 132 16.49 -3.74 -2.90
N GLY A 133 15.96 -3.35 -4.06
CA GLY A 133 16.54 -2.34 -4.94
C GLY A 133 16.85 -2.86 -6.33
N ILE A 134 17.64 -2.08 -7.08
CA ILE A 134 17.94 -2.35 -8.48
C ILE A 134 19.13 -3.30 -8.59
N TRP A 135 18.88 -4.47 -9.16
CA TRP A 135 19.88 -5.42 -9.60
C TRP A 135 20.18 -5.21 -11.07
N THR A 136 21.47 -5.22 -11.43
CA THR A 136 21.91 -4.97 -12.79
C THR A 136 22.53 -6.22 -13.39
N CYS A 137 21.99 -6.66 -14.52
CA CYS A 137 22.46 -7.82 -15.25
C CYS A 137 23.20 -7.37 -16.51
N GLY A 138 24.52 -7.60 -16.53
CA GLY A 138 25.36 -7.33 -17.69
C GLY A 138 25.63 -8.60 -18.46
N SER A 139 25.59 -8.55 -19.78
CA SER A 139 25.80 -9.73 -20.63
C SER A 139 26.40 -9.38 -21.98
N ARG A 140 27.23 -10.28 -22.52
CA ARG A 140 27.81 -10.14 -23.86
C ARG A 140 27.47 -11.35 -24.71
N GLY A 141 27.24 -11.12 -26.00
CA GLY A 141 26.93 -12.15 -26.97
C GLY A 141 28.11 -12.42 -27.89
N ARG A 142 28.15 -13.62 -28.48
CA ARG A 142 29.04 -13.86 -29.64
C ARG A 142 28.55 -13.13 -30.88
N ASP A 143 27.23 -13.00 -31.02
CA ASP A 143 26.58 -12.36 -32.16
C ASP A 143 26.38 -10.85 -31.98
N TYR A 144 26.80 -10.31 -30.82
CA TYR A 144 26.62 -8.92 -30.46
C TYR A 144 27.73 -8.48 -29.50
N ASP A 145 28.71 -7.76 -30.02
CA ASP A 145 29.97 -7.43 -29.31
C ASP A 145 29.82 -6.38 -28.20
N LYS A 146 28.66 -5.72 -28.10
CA LYS A 146 28.40 -4.72 -27.06
C LYS A 146 27.77 -5.39 -25.84
N GLU A 147 28.15 -4.90 -24.67
CA GLU A 147 27.48 -5.29 -23.43
C GLU A 147 26.04 -4.79 -23.42
N VAL A 148 25.13 -5.70 -23.08
CA VAL A 148 23.72 -5.39 -22.85
C VAL A 148 23.49 -5.39 -21.35
N ILE A 149 22.87 -4.31 -20.87
CA ILE A 149 22.56 -4.10 -19.46
C ILE A 149 21.04 -4.15 -19.28
N GLN A 150 20.56 -4.99 -18.37
CA GLN A 150 19.16 -5.07 -17.96
C GLN A 150 19.05 -4.77 -16.47
N ASN A 151 18.08 -3.94 -16.08
CA ASN A 151 17.80 -3.63 -14.68
C ASN A 151 16.58 -4.41 -14.20
N ILE A 152 16.72 -4.99 -13.02
CA ILE A 152 15.70 -5.75 -12.33
C ILE A 152 15.43 -5.06 -11.00
N GLU A 153 14.22 -4.58 -10.79
CA GLU A 153 13.82 -3.98 -9.51
C GLU A 153 13.30 -5.08 -8.59
N VAL A 154 13.99 -5.33 -7.48
CA VAL A 154 13.54 -6.27 -6.45
C VAL A 154 12.82 -5.48 -5.36
N VAL A 155 11.52 -5.73 -5.21
CA VAL A 155 10.69 -5.12 -4.17
C VAL A 155 10.41 -6.16 -3.11
N VAL A 156 10.77 -5.85 -1.86
CA VAL A 156 10.65 -6.77 -0.72
C VAL A 156 9.54 -6.28 0.20
N LYS A 157 8.59 -7.17 0.53
CA LYS A 157 7.57 -6.93 1.57
C LYS A 157 7.73 -7.96 2.69
N SER A 158 7.74 -7.50 3.94
CA SER A 158 7.87 -8.35 5.13
C SER A 158 6.55 -8.93 5.63
N LYS A 159 5.43 -8.29 5.26
CA LYS A 159 4.07 -8.70 5.67
C LYS A 159 3.30 -9.23 4.48
N PHE A 160 2.54 -10.30 4.73
CA PHE A 160 1.63 -10.90 3.76
C PHE A 160 0.33 -10.09 3.61
N GLY A 161 0.44 -8.77 3.57
CA GLY A 161 -0.67 -7.86 3.41
C GLY A 161 -0.55 -6.61 4.27
N GLU A 162 -1.56 -5.77 4.16
CA GLU A 162 -1.68 -4.53 4.91
C GLU A 162 -3.14 -4.13 5.08
N THR A 163 -3.45 -3.36 6.13
CA THR A 163 -4.73 -2.68 6.27
C THR A 163 -4.61 -1.28 5.66
N LEU A 164 -5.69 -0.79 5.07
CA LEU A 164 -5.72 0.58 4.52
C LEU A 164 -5.55 1.62 5.63
N THR A 165 -6.20 1.38 6.77
CA THR A 165 -6.16 2.26 7.94
C THR A 165 -6.21 1.39 9.21
N GLN A 166 -5.31 1.64 10.16
CA GLN A 166 -5.27 0.90 11.44
C GLN A 166 -6.31 1.41 12.45
N GLU A 167 -6.54 2.72 12.52
CA GLU A 167 -7.52 3.33 13.42
C GLU A 167 -8.50 4.23 12.65
N LEU A 168 -9.80 4.02 12.84
CA LEU A 168 -10.85 4.84 12.25
C LEU A 168 -11.73 5.43 13.36
N LYS A 169 -12.11 6.70 13.21
CA LYS A 169 -13.04 7.38 14.12
C LYS A 169 -14.32 7.68 13.35
N ALA A 170 -15.47 7.25 13.88
CA ALA A 170 -16.78 7.46 13.26
C ALA A 170 -17.85 7.79 14.29
N LYS A 171 -18.93 8.43 13.86
CA LYS A 171 -20.14 8.66 14.65
C LYS A 171 -21.14 7.54 14.38
N ARG A 172 -22.10 7.40 15.30
CA ARG A 172 -23.25 6.51 15.08
C ARG A 172 -24.04 6.99 13.87
N GLY A 173 -24.51 6.05 13.06
CA GLY A 173 -25.18 6.31 11.79
C GLY A 173 -24.23 6.60 10.63
N ASP A 174 -22.92 6.78 10.87
CA ASP A 174 -21.96 6.94 9.79
C ASP A 174 -21.81 5.63 8.99
N THR A 175 -21.14 5.74 7.85
CA THR A 175 -20.74 4.61 7.03
C THR A 175 -19.21 4.53 7.02
N VAL A 176 -18.66 3.36 7.34
CA VAL A 176 -17.22 3.11 7.39
C VAL A 176 -16.84 1.97 6.47
N GLU A 177 -15.66 2.09 5.86
CA GLU A 177 -15.08 1.10 4.98
C GLU A 177 -13.79 0.58 5.62
N LEU A 178 -13.75 -0.72 5.91
CA LEU A 178 -12.57 -1.41 6.43
C LEU A 178 -11.97 -2.25 5.31
N MET A 179 -10.65 -2.28 5.18
CA MET A 179 -9.99 -2.90 4.03
C MET A 179 -8.65 -3.52 4.42
N CYS A 180 -8.47 -4.76 3.97
CA CYS A 180 -7.20 -5.43 3.85
C CYS A 180 -6.83 -5.61 2.40
N LYS A 181 -5.53 -5.50 2.12
CA LYS A 181 -4.96 -5.80 0.82
C LYS A 181 -3.91 -6.89 0.95
N SER A 182 -3.92 -7.81 0.01
CA SER A 182 -2.79 -8.70 -0.21
C SER A 182 -1.59 -7.89 -0.71
N PRO A 183 -0.37 -8.36 -0.47
CA PRO A 183 0.81 -7.74 -1.03
C PRO A 183 0.81 -7.92 -2.55
N PHE A 184 1.32 -6.91 -3.26
CA PHE A 184 1.46 -6.90 -4.72
C PHE A 184 0.17 -7.24 -5.50
N GLU A 185 -1.00 -6.95 -4.93
CA GLU A 185 -2.32 -7.23 -5.50
C GLU A 185 -2.55 -8.71 -5.84
N GLU A 186 -1.91 -9.63 -5.10
CA GLU A 186 -2.06 -11.06 -5.34
C GLU A 186 -3.49 -11.56 -5.05
N PRO A 187 -4.05 -12.48 -5.85
CA PRO A 187 -5.37 -13.02 -5.61
C PRO A 187 -5.53 -13.66 -4.23
N ILE A 188 -6.58 -13.26 -3.53
CA ILE A 188 -7.03 -13.81 -2.26
C ILE A 188 -8.01 -14.96 -2.53
N SER A 189 -7.83 -16.08 -1.84
CA SER A 189 -8.69 -17.26 -1.94
C SER A 189 -9.85 -17.24 -0.96
N HIS A 190 -9.59 -16.81 0.27
CA HIS A 190 -10.56 -16.76 1.36
C HIS A 190 -10.32 -15.49 2.15
N CYS A 191 -11.40 -14.82 2.55
CA CYS A 191 -11.32 -13.67 3.43
C CYS A 191 -12.46 -13.66 4.44
N ALA A 192 -12.16 -13.25 5.66
CA ALA A 192 -13.10 -13.09 6.75
C ALA A 192 -12.80 -11.81 7.54
N PHE A 193 -13.85 -11.12 7.95
CA PHE A 193 -13.80 -10.08 8.97
C PHE A 193 -14.42 -10.61 10.25
N ILE A 194 -13.78 -10.35 11.37
CA ILE A 194 -14.26 -10.70 12.71
C ILE A 194 -14.60 -9.38 13.39
N ASP A 195 -15.86 -9.24 13.79
CA ASP A 195 -16.36 -8.06 14.49
C ASP A 195 -15.90 -8.02 15.97
N PRO A 196 -16.09 -6.90 16.68
CA PRO A 196 -15.67 -6.76 18.08
C PRO A 196 -16.32 -7.76 19.05
N GLN A 197 -17.43 -8.38 18.66
CA GLN A 197 -18.15 -9.40 19.42
C GLN A 197 -17.69 -10.82 19.08
N GLY A 198 -16.79 -10.97 18.08
CA GLY A 198 -16.29 -12.25 17.60
C GLY A 198 -17.14 -12.89 16.50
N GLY A 199 -18.13 -12.18 15.95
CA GLY A 199 -18.91 -12.61 14.80
C GLY A 199 -18.08 -12.63 13.52
N VAL A 200 -18.21 -13.70 12.74
CA VAL A 200 -17.41 -13.94 11.53
C VAL A 200 -18.21 -13.61 10.27
N HIS A 201 -17.70 -12.65 9.51
CA HIS A 201 -18.26 -12.15 8.25
C HIS A 201 -17.38 -12.63 7.10
N LEU A 202 -17.82 -13.67 6.39
CA LEU A 202 -17.09 -14.18 5.22
C LEU A 202 -17.25 -13.24 4.03
N VAL A 203 -16.16 -12.98 3.31
CA VAL A 203 -16.10 -11.99 2.24
C VAL A 203 -15.48 -12.62 0.97
N GLY A 204 -16.17 -12.53 -0.18
CA GLY A 204 -15.62 -12.90 -1.49
C GLY A 204 -15.71 -14.36 -2.01
N THR A 205 -16.25 -15.35 -1.31
CA THR A 205 -16.63 -16.65 -1.93
C THR A 205 -17.94 -16.53 -2.72
N THR A 206 -18.21 -17.46 -3.65
CA THR A 206 -19.47 -17.57 -4.44
C THR A 206 -20.75 -17.57 -3.59
N ASN A 207 -20.63 -17.68 -2.26
CA ASN A 207 -21.73 -17.65 -1.29
C ASN A 207 -21.58 -16.62 -0.16
N SER A 208 -20.56 -15.74 -0.15
CA SER A 208 -20.28 -14.93 1.05
C SER A 208 -20.63 -13.46 0.90
N ILE A 209 -21.45 -13.02 1.86
CA ILE A 209 -22.32 -11.84 1.91
C ILE A 209 -23.48 -11.92 0.90
N LYS A 210 -24.58 -12.57 1.30
CA LYS A 210 -25.89 -12.09 0.88
C LYS A 210 -25.97 -10.64 1.36
N SER A 211 -25.98 -9.70 0.41
CA SER A 211 -26.12 -8.23 0.55
C SER A 211 -27.39 -7.77 1.30
N LYS A 212 -27.77 -8.41 2.42
CA LYS A 212 -29.03 -8.19 3.13
C LYS A 212 -28.86 -7.70 4.56
N GLY A 213 -27.71 -7.13 4.90
CA GLY A 213 -27.44 -6.52 6.20
C GLY A 213 -26.80 -5.14 6.06
N HIS A 214 -26.49 -4.54 7.22
CA HIS A 214 -25.78 -3.26 7.29
C HIS A 214 -24.27 -3.41 7.00
N ILE A 215 -23.75 -4.64 6.93
CA ILE A 215 -22.37 -4.98 6.49
C ILE A 215 -22.41 -5.54 5.07
N GLN A 216 -21.61 -4.97 4.17
CA GLN A 216 -21.55 -5.31 2.74
C GLN A 216 -20.10 -5.46 2.27
N TYR A 217 -19.89 -6.13 1.13
CA TYR A 217 -18.55 -6.19 0.54
C TYR A 217 -18.11 -4.81 0.02
N TYR A 218 -16.82 -4.52 0.14
CA TYR A 218 -16.18 -3.34 -0.42
C TYR A 218 -14.81 -3.68 -1.01
N GLY A 219 -14.48 -3.11 -2.17
CA GLY A 219 -13.20 -3.31 -2.87
C GLY A 219 -13.37 -3.76 -4.32
N ARG A 220 -12.24 -3.83 -5.04
CA ARG A 220 -12.19 -4.24 -6.46
C ARG A 220 -12.47 -5.73 -6.70
N GLY A 221 -12.39 -6.56 -5.66
CA GLY A 221 -12.55 -8.01 -5.75
C GLY A 221 -11.39 -8.75 -5.08
N ILE A 222 -11.70 -9.89 -4.45
CA ILE A 222 -10.66 -10.75 -3.85
C ILE A 222 -9.67 -11.28 -4.89
N SER A 223 -10.08 -11.40 -6.16
CA SER A 223 -9.21 -11.76 -7.28
C SER A 223 -8.15 -10.70 -7.60
N LEU A 224 -8.37 -9.45 -7.18
CA LEU A 224 -7.45 -8.33 -7.32
C LEU A 224 -6.74 -8.02 -5.98
N GLY A 225 -6.76 -8.95 -5.05
CA GLY A 225 -6.08 -8.81 -3.77
C GLY A 225 -6.75 -7.86 -2.78
N GLU A 226 -8.00 -7.46 -3.01
CA GLU A 226 -8.71 -6.56 -2.11
C GLU A 226 -9.82 -7.29 -1.35
N CYS A 227 -9.74 -7.22 -0.02
CA CYS A 227 -10.78 -7.71 0.86
C CYS A 227 -11.21 -6.61 1.83
N GLY A 228 -12.38 -6.02 1.58
CA GLY A 228 -12.95 -5.02 2.45
C GLY A 228 -14.42 -5.25 2.75
N ILE A 229 -14.87 -4.60 3.81
CA ILE A 229 -16.27 -4.50 4.18
C ILE A 229 -16.68 -3.04 4.31
N LYS A 230 -17.95 -2.79 4.04
CA LYS A 230 -18.62 -1.52 4.26
C LYS A 230 -19.70 -1.71 5.31
N ILE A 231 -19.56 -1.00 6.41
CA ILE A 231 -20.50 -0.98 7.53
C ILE A 231 -21.32 0.29 7.37
N THR A 232 -22.62 0.14 7.18
CA THR A 232 -23.60 1.22 7.09
C THR A 232 -24.34 1.35 8.41
N ASP A 233 -24.78 2.57 8.75
CA ASP A 233 -25.56 2.85 9.97
C ASP A 233 -24.88 2.31 11.26
N ILE A 234 -23.64 2.75 11.48
CA ILE A 234 -22.81 2.28 12.61
C ILE A 234 -23.54 2.41 13.93
N ASN A 235 -23.59 1.32 14.68
CA ASN A 235 -24.20 1.22 15.99
C ASN A 235 -23.15 1.01 17.09
N ARG A 236 -23.59 0.81 18.33
CA ARG A 236 -22.69 0.68 19.49
C ARG A 236 -21.83 -0.58 19.43
N ASP A 237 -22.35 -1.65 18.85
CA ASP A 237 -21.69 -2.94 18.79
C ASP A 237 -20.59 -2.95 17.70
N ASP A 238 -20.66 -2.08 16.70
CA ASP A 238 -19.62 -2.00 15.67
C ASP A 238 -18.29 -1.40 16.20
N TYR A 239 -18.31 -0.68 17.32
CA TYR A 239 -17.10 -0.07 17.88
C TYR A 239 -16.21 -1.10 18.58
N GLY A 240 -14.91 -1.01 18.35
CA GLY A 240 -13.91 -1.87 18.96
C GLY A 240 -12.91 -2.42 17.96
N GLN A 241 -12.33 -3.57 18.29
CA GLN A 241 -11.31 -4.22 17.47
C GLN A 241 -11.96 -5.08 16.39
N TRP A 242 -11.68 -4.73 15.15
CA TRP A 242 -12.00 -5.54 13.98
C TRP A 242 -10.76 -6.31 13.55
N LYS A 243 -10.93 -7.59 13.22
CA LYS A 243 -9.84 -8.41 12.71
C LYS A 243 -10.17 -8.88 11.32
N CYS A 244 -9.21 -8.76 10.42
CA CYS A 244 -9.33 -9.23 9.05
C CYS A 244 -8.33 -10.36 8.85
N GLU A 245 -8.82 -11.47 8.33
CA GLU A 245 -8.04 -12.66 8.04
C GLU A 245 -8.24 -13.10 6.60
N PHE A 246 -7.15 -13.37 5.90
CA PHE A 246 -7.25 -13.85 4.52
C PHE A 246 -6.13 -14.81 4.14
N ILE A 247 -6.35 -15.59 3.09
CA ILE A 247 -5.40 -16.57 2.56
C ILE A 247 -5.08 -16.26 1.09
N ILE A 248 -3.80 -16.08 0.77
CA ILE A 248 -3.34 -15.81 -0.59
C ILE A 248 -3.17 -17.12 -1.38
N TYR A 249 -3.54 -17.12 -2.67
CA TYR A 249 -3.48 -18.31 -3.53
C TYR A 249 -2.06 -18.86 -3.74
N SER A 250 -1.07 -17.99 -3.96
CA SER A 250 0.29 -18.32 -4.41
C SER A 250 1.11 -19.15 -3.41
N GLY A 251 0.77 -19.10 -2.11
CA GLY A 251 1.53 -19.79 -1.05
C GLY A 251 0.70 -20.36 0.09
N ARG A 252 -0.65 -20.32 0.01
CA ARG A 252 -1.56 -20.61 1.14
C ARG A 252 -1.17 -19.88 2.42
N LEU A 253 -0.65 -18.67 2.27
CA LEU A 253 -0.17 -17.85 3.37
C LEU A 253 -1.37 -17.19 4.02
N GLN A 254 -1.52 -17.42 5.32
CA GLN A 254 -2.58 -16.82 6.12
C GLN A 254 -2.07 -15.52 6.73
N SER A 255 -2.84 -14.46 6.53
CA SER A 255 -2.54 -13.13 7.02
C SER A 255 -3.63 -12.68 7.97
N SER A 256 -3.22 -11.95 9.01
CA SER A 256 -4.14 -11.46 10.01
C SER A 256 -3.77 -10.05 10.44
N PHE A 257 -4.74 -9.14 10.37
CA PHE A 257 -4.54 -7.74 10.72
C PHE A 257 -5.66 -7.23 11.61
N VAL A 258 -5.31 -6.38 12.56
CA VAL A 258 -6.25 -5.76 13.49
C VAL A 258 -6.44 -4.29 13.11
N MET A 259 -7.68 -3.83 13.16
CA MET A 259 -8.13 -2.46 12.95
C MET A 259 -8.96 -2.05 14.17
N GLU A 260 -8.96 -0.76 14.51
CA GLU A 260 -9.71 -0.23 15.64
C GLU A 260 -10.72 0.81 15.16
N LEU A 261 -12.01 0.57 15.40
CA LEU A 261 -13.09 1.52 15.15
C LEU A 261 -13.49 2.20 16.46
N LYS A 262 -13.20 3.49 16.57
CA LYS A 262 -13.47 4.32 17.76
C LYS A 262 -14.69 5.20 17.53
N GLU A 263 -15.51 5.34 18.55
CA GLU A 263 -16.59 6.33 18.56
C GLU A 263 -15.96 7.73 18.64
N SER A 264 -16.29 8.61 17.69
CA SER A 264 -15.78 9.97 17.72
C SER A 264 -16.46 10.73 18.85
N GLU A 265 -15.68 11.34 19.75
CA GLU A 265 -16.24 12.18 20.79
C GLU A 265 -17.02 13.34 20.18
N SER A 266 -18.31 13.39 20.46
CA SER A 266 -19.15 14.48 20.03
C SER A 266 -18.76 15.75 20.79
N ALA A 267 -18.46 16.84 20.07
CA ALA A 267 -18.10 18.14 20.63
C ALA A 267 -19.22 18.83 21.46
N TYR A 268 -20.28 18.10 21.85
CA TYR A 268 -21.39 18.62 22.63
C TYR A 268 -21.03 18.86 24.10
N ALA A 269 -20.04 18.13 24.65
CA ALA A 269 -19.71 18.21 26.08
C ALA A 269 -19.09 19.56 26.51
N THR A 270 -18.49 20.33 25.59
CA THR A 270 -17.93 21.65 25.91
C THR A 270 -18.95 22.80 25.83
N SER A 271 -20.08 22.59 25.15
CA SER A 271 -21.08 23.65 24.94
C SER A 271 -21.96 23.92 26.17
N VAL A 272 -22.30 22.88 26.95
CA VAL A 272 -23.17 23.03 28.13
C VAL A 272 -22.42 23.66 29.31
N GLY A 273 -21.14 23.33 29.51
CA GLY A 273 -20.31 23.93 30.56
C GLY A 273 -20.04 25.43 30.37
N LEU A 274 -19.82 25.86 29.13
CA LEU A 274 -19.65 27.28 28.79
C LEU A 274 -20.95 28.07 28.95
N GLY A 275 -22.11 27.49 28.56
CA GLY A 275 -23.40 28.15 28.71
C GLY A 275 -23.83 28.35 30.17
N VAL A 276 -23.62 27.35 31.03
CA VAL A 276 -23.94 27.46 32.47
C VAL A 276 -22.94 28.38 33.18
N GLY A 277 -21.65 28.30 32.85
CA GLY A 277 -20.63 29.19 33.42
C GLY A 277 -20.87 30.67 33.11
N LEU A 278 -21.15 31.01 31.85
CA LEU A 278 -21.42 32.38 31.42
C LEU A 278 -22.71 32.96 32.05
N THR A 279 -23.76 32.14 32.17
CA THR A 279 -25.03 32.61 32.75
C THR A 279 -24.89 32.94 34.24
N VAL A 280 -24.17 32.14 35.01
CA VAL A 280 -23.91 32.42 36.44
C VAL A 280 -23.10 33.70 36.62
N ILE A 281 -22.06 33.92 35.81
CA ILE A 281 -21.24 35.14 35.87
C ILE A 281 -22.08 36.39 35.55
N ILE A 282 -22.93 36.33 34.53
CA ILE A 282 -23.78 37.46 34.13
C ILE A 282 -24.80 37.79 35.24
N VAL A 283 -25.41 36.78 35.86
CA VAL A 283 -26.37 36.98 36.96
C VAL A 283 -25.71 37.64 38.18
N LEU A 284 -24.50 37.21 38.53
CA LEU A 284 -23.75 37.82 39.63
C LEU A 284 -23.38 39.29 39.34
N ILE A 285 -22.91 39.59 38.13
CA ILE A 285 -22.58 40.97 37.71
C ILE A 285 -23.83 41.85 37.75
N LEU A 286 -24.96 41.38 37.21
CA LEU A 286 -26.23 42.12 37.25
C LEU A 286 -26.71 42.37 38.68
N GLY A 287 -26.58 41.37 39.58
CA GLY A 287 -26.89 41.53 40.99
C GLY A 287 -26.05 42.63 41.68
N VAL A 288 -24.75 42.69 41.40
CA VAL A 288 -23.85 43.73 41.93
C VAL A 288 -24.20 45.11 41.36
N ILE A 289 -24.50 45.21 40.06
CA ILE A 289 -24.89 46.47 39.42
C ILE A 289 -26.22 46.99 40.01
N ILE A 290 -27.22 46.13 40.15
CA ILE A 290 -28.51 46.51 40.73
C ILE A 290 -28.33 46.92 42.21
N GLY A 291 -27.54 46.16 42.98
CA GLY A 291 -27.23 46.48 44.37
C GLY A 291 -26.51 47.82 44.54
N THR A 292 -25.53 48.12 43.68
CA THR A 292 -24.80 49.41 43.72
C THR A 292 -25.67 50.59 43.30
N ILE A 293 -26.57 50.43 42.32
CA ILE A 293 -27.56 51.46 41.95
C ILE A 293 -28.52 51.73 43.13
N PHE A 294 -29.02 50.69 43.78
CA PHE A 294 -29.93 50.83 44.92
C PHE A 294 -29.24 51.47 46.13
N TYR A 295 -27.99 51.08 46.40
CA TYR A 295 -27.15 51.68 47.43
C TYR A 295 -26.90 53.17 47.16
N ARG A 296 -26.51 53.54 45.93
CA ARG A 296 -26.31 54.94 45.54
C ARG A 296 -27.60 55.76 45.62
N ARG A 297 -28.74 55.21 45.18
CA ARG A 297 -30.04 55.90 45.30
C ARG A 297 -30.42 56.16 46.75
N ARG A 298 -30.26 55.18 47.65
CA ARG A 298 -30.54 55.38 49.09
C ARG A 298 -29.59 56.39 49.73
N ASN A 299 -28.30 56.35 49.38
CA ASN A 299 -27.33 57.29 49.92
C ASN A 299 -27.53 58.73 49.39
N LEU A 300 -28.06 58.89 48.18
CA LEU A 300 -28.49 60.19 47.64
C LEU A 300 -29.76 60.71 48.31
N SER A 301 -30.74 59.84 48.61
CA SER A 301 -31.91 60.24 49.41
C SER A 301 -31.57 60.64 50.85
N ALA A 302 -30.49 60.10 51.43
CA ALA A 302 -30.00 60.54 52.74
C ALA A 302 -29.36 61.94 52.74
N ARG A 303 -28.90 62.46 51.58
CA ARG A 303 -28.35 63.82 51.47
C ARG A 303 -29.40 64.93 51.39
N HIS A 304 -30.67 64.63 51.11
CA HIS A 304 -31.73 65.65 51.08
C HIS A 304 -32.36 65.98 52.45
N ASN A 305 -31.95 65.31 53.53
CA ASN A 305 -32.46 65.57 54.89
C ASN A 305 -31.52 66.38 55.80
N PHE A 306 -30.40 66.93 55.29
CA PHE A 306 -29.45 67.74 56.07
C PHE A 306 -29.13 69.11 55.44
N ALA A 307 -30.08 69.71 54.73
CA ALA A 307 -30.02 71.13 54.36
C ALA A 307 -30.81 71.98 55.37
N SER A 308 -30.38 71.96 56.63
CA SER A 308 -30.84 72.89 57.68
C SER A 308 -29.87 72.81 58.87
N ALA A 309 -28.77 73.55 58.82
CA ALA A 309 -28.12 74.17 59.98
C ALA A 309 -26.94 75.03 59.52
N ASP A 310 -26.95 76.28 59.96
CA ASP A 310 -25.94 77.34 59.78
C ASP A 310 -24.51 76.96 60.18
N PRO A 311 -23.51 77.71 59.69
CA PRO A 311 -22.33 78.02 60.48
C PRO A 311 -22.24 79.52 60.81
N LEU A 312 -22.23 79.80 62.13
CA LEU A 312 -21.71 81.02 62.74
C LEU A 312 -20.20 81.10 62.51
N GLU A 313 -19.73 82.17 61.86
CA GLU A 313 -18.31 82.54 61.84
C GLU A 313 -18.07 83.74 62.77
N LEU A 314 -17.11 83.56 63.69
CA LEU A 314 -16.69 84.54 64.69
C LEU A 314 -15.83 85.66 64.08
N GLN A 315 -16.03 86.88 64.60
CA GLN A 315 -15.23 88.08 64.36
C GLN A 315 -13.73 87.94 64.70
N ALA A 316 -12.86 88.56 63.90
CA ALA A 316 -11.76 89.39 64.39
C ALA A 316 -11.33 90.42 63.32
N ARG A 317 -10.87 91.58 63.79
CA ARG A 317 -10.94 92.91 63.18
C ARG A 317 -9.53 93.49 62.98
N SER A 318 -9.29 94.14 61.83
CA SER A 318 -8.36 95.29 61.58
C SER A 318 -6.84 95.09 61.79
N VAL A 319 -5.88 95.79 61.14
CA VAL A 319 -5.76 97.18 60.65
C VAL A 319 -4.70 97.24 59.52
N THR A 320 -4.80 98.28 58.68
CA THR A 320 -3.87 98.84 57.66
C THR A 320 -2.46 99.21 58.18
N PRO A 321 -1.48 99.56 57.30
CA PRO A 321 -1.25 100.98 56.98
C PRO A 321 -0.74 101.30 55.55
N SER A 322 -0.79 102.61 55.25
CA SER A 322 -0.11 103.43 54.21
C SER A 322 -0.47 103.24 52.75
#